data_AF-A0AAJ3GX07-F1
#
_entry.id   AF-A0AAJ3GX07-F1
#
_cell.length_a   1.000
_cell.length_b   1.000
_cell.length_c   1.000
_cell.angle_alpha   90.00
_cell.angle_beta   90.00
_cell.angle_gamma   90.00
#
_symmetry.space_group_name_H-M   'P 1'
#
loop_
_entity.id
_entity.type
_entity.pdbx_description
1 polymer ?
#
loop_
_entity_poly.entity_id
_entity_poly.type
_entity_poly.pdbx_seq_one_letter_code
_entity_poly.pdbx_strand_id
1 'polypeptide(L)'
;MKRVAQPSEDFSIRKLEELPVQLRALETQAVAEGFRFMTRLISEWENYTNRFDQPGECLLDVFRNGELIGIGGVSRETFAGPGVARLLRIYIAPAREDSESARPWWSSY
;
A
#
# COMPACT_ATOMS: atom_id res chain seq x y z
N MET A 1 -15.26 -21.85 -27.26
CA MET A 1 -14.53 -22.06 -25.99
C MET A 1 -14.52 -20.73 -25.24
N LYS A 2 -15.28 -20.61 -24.14
CA LYS A 2 -15.27 -19.40 -23.29
C LYS A 2 -14.10 -19.56 -22.32
N ARG A 3 -13.16 -18.62 -22.31
CA ARG A 3 -12.14 -18.55 -21.25
C ARG A 3 -12.89 -18.33 -19.94
N VAL A 4 -12.77 -19.26 -19.01
CA VAL A 4 -13.15 -19.03 -17.62
C VAL A 4 -12.16 -17.99 -17.12
N ALA A 5 -12.64 -16.77 -16.85
CA ALA A 5 -11.87 -15.80 -16.11
C ALA A 5 -11.58 -16.45 -14.74
N GLN A 6 -10.30 -16.65 -14.42
CA GLN A 6 -9.86 -16.93 -13.06
C GLN A 6 -10.42 -15.84 -12.12
N PRO A 7 -10.64 -16.13 -10.83
CA PRO A 7 -11.18 -15.14 -9.89
C PRO A 7 -10.34 -13.88 -10.02
N SER A 8 -10.99 -12.75 -10.30
CA SER A 8 -10.32 -11.45 -10.31
C SER A 8 -9.60 -11.30 -8.98
N GLU A 9 -8.31 -11.03 -9.01
CA GLU A 9 -7.62 -10.58 -7.81
C GLU A 9 -8.32 -9.31 -7.35
N ASP A 10 -8.95 -9.37 -6.18
CA ASP A 10 -9.67 -8.24 -5.64
C ASP A 10 -8.65 -7.25 -5.09
N PHE A 11 -8.29 -6.29 -5.95
CA PHE A 11 -7.53 -5.11 -5.58
C PHE A 11 -8.47 -3.99 -5.16
N SER A 12 -8.16 -3.34 -4.04
CA SER A 12 -8.86 -2.14 -3.62
C SER A 12 -7.90 -1.08 -3.14
N ILE A 13 -8.12 0.16 -3.59
CA ILE A 13 -7.43 1.35 -3.09
C ILE A 13 -8.47 2.16 -2.31
N ARG A 14 -8.15 2.54 -1.08
CA ARG A 14 -9.08 3.30 -0.23
C ARG A 14 -8.35 4.45 0.44
N LYS A 15 -9.10 5.52 0.72
CA LYS A 15 -8.62 6.57 1.60
C LYS A 15 -8.49 6.02 3.01
N LEU A 16 -7.31 6.19 3.58
CA LEU A 16 -6.99 5.76 4.93
C LEU A 16 -7.56 6.80 5.90
N GLU A 17 -8.63 6.43 6.60
CA GLU A 17 -9.23 7.25 7.66
C GLU A 17 -8.58 6.94 9.03
N GLU A 18 -8.17 5.69 9.23
CA GLU A 18 -7.50 5.17 10.43
C GLU A 18 -6.36 4.22 10.05
N LEU A 19 -5.30 4.13 10.86
CA LEU A 19 -4.20 3.20 10.55
C LEU A 19 -4.67 1.76 10.71
N PRO A 20 -4.60 0.94 9.65
CA PRO A 20 -4.89 -0.47 9.78
C PRO A 20 -3.82 -1.14 10.64
N VAL A 21 -4.22 -2.12 11.46
CA VAL A 21 -3.30 -2.89 12.30
C VAL A 21 -2.20 -3.56 11.45
N GLN A 22 -2.54 -3.96 10.22
CA GLN A 22 -1.63 -4.56 9.24
C GLN A 22 -0.48 -3.61 8.83
N LEU A 23 -0.61 -2.29 9.03
CA LEU A 23 0.41 -1.33 8.64
C LEU A 23 1.75 -1.54 9.36
N ARG A 24 1.72 -2.05 10.60
CA ARG A 24 2.96 -2.38 11.34
C ARG A 24 3.73 -3.56 10.72
N ALA A 25 3.02 -4.51 10.14
CA ALA A 25 3.65 -5.59 9.40
C ALA A 25 4.31 -5.05 8.12
N LEU A 26 3.61 -4.18 7.39
CA LEU A 26 4.13 -3.50 6.21
C LEU A 26 5.34 -2.61 6.54
N GLU A 27 5.31 -1.92 7.68
CA GLU A 27 6.45 -1.16 8.21
C GLU A 27 7.67 -2.03 8.44
N THR A 28 7.49 -3.18 9.09
CA THR A 28 8.60 -4.11 9.36
C THR A 28 9.27 -4.55 8.06
N GLN A 29 8.48 -4.85 7.01
CA GLN A 29 8.99 -5.18 5.68
C GLN A 29 9.74 -3.99 5.04
N ALA A 30 9.12 -2.81 5.02
CA ALA A 30 9.72 -1.60 4.48
C ALA A 30 11.06 -1.27 5.16
N VAL A 31 11.12 -1.36 6.48
CA VAL A 31 12.31 -1.11 7.30
C VAL A 31 13.42 -2.13 7.01
N ALA A 32 13.08 -3.40 6.78
CA ALA A 32 14.02 -4.44 6.38
C ALA A 32 14.61 -4.17 4.99
N GLU A 33 13.82 -3.58 4.08
CA GLU A 33 14.25 -3.14 2.75
C GLU A 33 14.98 -1.78 2.76
N GLY A 34 15.10 -1.12 3.93
CA GLY A 34 15.81 0.16 4.10
C GLY A 34 14.91 1.40 4.02
N PHE A 35 13.61 1.25 3.82
CA PHE A 35 12.63 2.33 3.74
C PHE A 35 12.16 2.80 5.13
N ARG A 36 13.06 3.46 5.87
CA ARG A 36 12.79 4.02 7.22
C ARG A 36 11.72 5.12 7.26
N PHE A 37 11.32 5.67 6.10
CA PHE A 37 10.27 6.69 6.06
C PHE A 37 8.91 6.16 6.54
N MET A 38 8.69 4.83 6.49
CA MET A 38 7.43 4.23 6.95
C MET A 38 7.22 4.45 8.45
N THR A 39 8.26 4.23 9.25
CA THR A 39 8.25 4.54 10.69
C THR A 39 7.94 6.00 10.96
N ARG A 40 8.52 6.90 10.16
CA ARG A 40 8.24 8.33 10.26
C ARG A 40 6.80 8.65 9.90
N LEU A 41 6.26 8.06 8.82
CA LEU A 41 4.87 8.24 8.41
C LEU A 41 3.91 7.84 9.54
N ILE A 42 4.14 6.68 10.13
CA ILE A 42 3.34 6.15 11.23
C ILE A 42 3.41 7.08 12.45
N SER A 43 4.62 7.46 12.86
CA SER A 43 4.81 8.33 14.01
C SER A 43 4.14 9.70 13.81
N GLU A 44 4.26 10.28 12.62
CA GLU A 44 3.63 11.56 12.28
C GLU A 44 2.09 11.48 12.23
N TRP A 45 1.55 10.32 11.87
CA TRP A 45 0.12 10.08 11.92
C TRP A 45 -0.38 9.96 13.37
N GLU A 46 0.36 9.25 14.23
CA GLU A 46 -0.03 9.00 15.63
C GLU A 46 0.08 10.24 16.51
N ASN A 47 1.06 11.10 16.24
CA ASN A 47 1.24 12.36 16.97
C ASN A 47 0.48 13.55 16.34
N TYR A 48 -0.34 13.31 15.32
CA TYR A 48 -1.13 14.32 14.59
C TYR A 48 -0.30 15.43 13.92
N THR A 49 1.00 15.22 13.67
CA THR A 49 1.82 16.21 12.98
C THR A 49 1.60 16.19 11.46
N ASN A 50 1.24 15.05 10.90
CA ASN A 50 0.84 14.94 9.50
C ASN A 50 -0.15 13.78 9.28
N ARG A 51 -1.42 14.12 9.07
CA ARG A 51 -2.54 13.19 8.82
C ARG A 51 -3.01 13.19 7.37
N PHE A 52 -2.38 13.99 6.50
CA PHE A 52 -2.86 14.20 5.12
C PHE A 52 -4.36 14.57 5.08
N ASP A 53 -4.79 15.40 6.03
CA ASP A 53 -6.18 15.80 6.27
C ASP A 53 -6.51 17.22 5.79
N GLN A 54 -5.52 17.91 5.20
CA GLN A 54 -5.73 19.21 4.59
C GLN A 54 -6.50 19.08 3.27
N PRO A 55 -7.20 20.13 2.82
CA PRO A 55 -7.90 20.12 1.55
C PRO A 55 -6.98 19.76 0.37
N GLY A 56 -7.31 18.67 -0.33
CA GLY A 56 -6.53 18.15 -1.46
C GLY A 56 -5.43 17.15 -1.08
N GLU A 57 -5.28 16.84 0.21
CA GLU A 57 -4.38 15.80 0.70
C GLU A 57 -5.14 14.52 1.01
N CYS A 58 -4.46 13.38 0.88
CA CYS A 58 -4.97 12.12 1.37
C CYS A 58 -3.84 11.11 1.58
N LEU A 59 -4.09 10.15 2.46
CA LEU A 59 -3.30 8.93 2.57
C LEU A 59 -4.14 7.78 2.03
N LEU A 60 -3.53 6.91 1.22
CA LEU A 60 -4.21 5.81 0.55
C LEU A 60 -3.61 4.48 1.00
N ASP A 61 -4.47 3.51 1.29
CA ASP A 61 -4.10 2.11 1.48
C ASP A 61 -4.39 1.29 0.22
N VAL A 62 -3.60 0.23 0.01
CA VAL A 62 -3.78 -0.70 -1.11
C VAL A 62 -3.88 -2.11 -0.55
N PHE A 63 -4.99 -2.77 -0.88
CA PHE A 63 -5.25 -4.15 -0.50
C PHE A 63 -5.31 -5.06 -1.72
N ARG A 64 -4.82 -6.29 -1.57
CA ARG A 64 -4.99 -7.40 -2.52
C ARG A 64 -5.44 -8.62 -1.71
N ASN A 65 -6.58 -9.21 -2.07
CA ASN A 65 -7.11 -10.40 -1.39
C ASN A 65 -7.23 -10.24 0.15
N GLY A 66 -7.53 -9.03 0.63
CA GLY A 66 -7.64 -8.72 2.07
C GLY A 66 -6.31 -8.47 2.80
N GLU A 67 -5.17 -8.59 2.13
CA GLU A 67 -3.86 -8.21 2.66
C GLU A 67 -3.50 -6.77 2.28
N LEU A 68 -3.00 -6.00 3.25
CA LEU A 68 -2.44 -4.67 2.99
C LEU A 68 -1.09 -4.83 2.29
N ILE A 69 -1.03 -4.45 1.02
CA ILE A 69 0.17 -4.57 0.20
C ILE A 69 0.87 -3.24 -0.04
N GLY A 70 0.28 -2.11 0.36
CA GLY A 70 0.88 -0.82 0.07
C GLY A 70 0.20 0.36 0.71
N ILE A 71 0.93 1.48 0.72
CA ILE A 71 0.47 2.78 1.20
C ILE A 71 1.09 3.89 0.35
N GLY A 72 0.40 5.01 0.21
CA GLY A 72 0.93 6.19 -0.47
C GLY A 72 0.21 7.47 -0.07
N GLY A 73 0.98 8.55 0.11
CA GLY A 73 0.46 9.87 0.46
C GLY A 73 0.40 10.80 -0.74
N VAL A 74 -0.64 11.63 -0.78
CA VAL A 74 -0.80 12.75 -1.68
C VAL A 74 -0.79 14.02 -0.84
N SER A 75 0.18 14.90 -1.04
CA SER A 75 0.19 16.22 -0.42
C SER A 75 0.00 17.32 -1.44
N ARG A 76 -0.43 18.49 -0.98
CA ARG A 76 -0.47 19.68 -1.83
C ARG A 76 0.96 20.10 -2.16
N GLU A 77 1.20 20.49 -3.41
CA GLU A 77 2.46 21.13 -3.79
C GLU A 77 2.33 22.64 -3.58
N THR A 78 3.11 23.19 -2.64
CA THR A 78 3.04 24.60 -2.26
C THR A 78 3.70 25.53 -3.27
N PHE A 79 4.63 25.02 -4.08
CA PHE A 79 5.39 25.82 -5.04
C PHE A 79 4.90 25.67 -6.48
N ALA A 80 3.92 24.81 -6.72
CA ALA A 80 3.27 24.64 -8.02
C ALA A 80 1.91 25.35 -8.05
N GLY A 81 1.41 25.59 -9.27
CA GLY A 81 0.09 26.15 -9.48
C GLY A 81 -1.04 25.26 -8.94
N PRO A 82 -2.28 25.78 -8.92
CA PRO A 82 -3.44 25.00 -8.47
C PRO A 82 -3.61 23.72 -9.30
N GLY A 83 -4.06 22.65 -8.66
CA GLY A 83 -4.28 21.34 -9.30
C GLY A 83 -3.04 20.45 -9.39
N VAL A 84 -1.91 20.86 -8.80
CA VAL A 84 -0.70 20.04 -8.70
C VAL A 84 -0.61 19.43 -7.30
N ALA A 85 -0.42 18.11 -7.26
CA ALA A 85 -0.20 17.37 -6.03
C ALA A 85 1.13 16.62 -6.10
N ARG A 86 1.75 16.41 -4.94
CA ARG A 86 3.00 15.66 -4.83
C ARG A 86 2.71 14.31 -4.20
N LEU A 87 3.18 13.26 -4.88
CA LEU A 87 3.18 11.91 -4.34
C LEU A 87 4.34 11.75 -3.35
N LEU A 88 4.04 11.35 -2.12
CA LEU A 88 5.02 11.16 -1.06
C LEU A 88 4.89 9.77 -0.44
N ARG A 89 6.00 9.27 0.11
CA ARG A 89 6.02 8.14 1.06
C ARG A 89 5.26 6.91 0.53
N ILE A 90 5.48 6.62 -0.75
CA ILE A 90 4.90 5.46 -1.42
C ILE A 90 5.73 4.24 -1.09
N TYR A 91 5.07 3.19 -0.62
CA TYR A 91 5.64 1.87 -0.45
C TYR A 91 4.65 0.83 -0.93
N ILE A 92 5.11 -0.10 -1.75
CA ILE A 92 4.37 -1.29 -2.16
C ILE A 92 5.25 -2.48 -1.78
N ALA A 93 4.70 -3.41 -1.00
CA ALA A 93 5.37 -4.64 -0.65
C ALA A 93 5.71 -5.43 -1.93
N PRO A 94 6.85 -6.14 -1.96
CA PRO A 94 7.16 -7.05 -3.05
C PRO A 94 6.02 -8.06 -3.25
N ALA A 95 5.75 -8.40 -4.50
CA ALA A 95 4.79 -9.44 -4.81
C ALA A 95 5.23 -10.73 -4.11
N ARG A 96 4.36 -11.25 -3.24
CA ARG A 96 4.52 -12.62 -2.74
C ARG A 96 4.07 -13.53 -3.87
N GLU A 97 4.94 -14.43 -4.28
CA GLU A 97 4.51 -15.54 -5.11
C GLU A 97 3.54 -16.37 -4.28
N ASP A 98 2.29 -16.44 -4.72
CA ASP A 98 1.29 -17.30 -4.10
C ASP A 98 1.81 -18.73 -4.23
N SER A 99 2.22 -19.33 -3.11
CA SER A 99 2.80 -20.68 -3.05
C SER A 99 1.82 -21.77 -3.49
N GLU A 100 0.59 -21.42 -3.86
CA GLU A 100 -0.41 -22.33 -4.42
C GLU A 100 -0.12 -22.73 -5.88
N SER A 101 0.79 -22.04 -6.58
CA SER A 101 1.30 -22.48 -7.90
C SER A 101 2.54 -23.38 -7.85
N ALA A 102 3.08 -23.65 -6.65
CA ALA A 102 4.18 -24.59 -6.49
C ALA A 102 3.69 -26.05 -6.43
N ARG A 103 2.90 -26.48 -7.41
CA ARG A 103 2.81 -27.91 -7.74
C ARG A 103 3.81 -28.18 -8.86
N PRO A 104 4.95 -28.82 -8.56
CA PRO A 104 5.84 -29.27 -9.62
C PRO A 104 5.06 -30.19 -10.57
N TRP A 105 5.24 -29.97 -11.87
CA TRP A 105 4.61 -30.74 -12.93
C TRP A 105 4.89 -32.27 -12.86
N TRP A 106 5.80 -32.72 -12.00
CA TRP A 106 6.10 -34.14 -11.78
C TRP A 106 5.19 -34.84 -10.77
N SER A 107 4.34 -34.13 -10.02
CA SER A 107 3.54 -34.72 -8.93
C SER A 107 2.31 -35.53 -9.39
N SER A 108 2.32 -36.11 -10.60
CA SER A 108 1.20 -36.89 -11.14
C SER A 108 1.61 -38.18 -11.86
N TYR A 109 2.70 -38.81 -11.42
CA TYR A 109 3.00 -40.20 -11.79
C TYR A 109 3.14 -41.07 -10.55
#